data_AF-A0A6B0YMG7-F1
#
_entry.id   AF-A0A6B0YMG7-F1
#
_cell.length_a   1.000
_cell.length_b   1.000
_cell.length_c   1.000
_cell.angle_alpha   90.00
_cell.angle_beta   90.00
_cell.angle_gamma   90.00
#
_symmetry.space_group_name_H-M   'P 1'
#
loop_
_entity.id
_entity.type
_entity.pdbx_description
1 polymer ?
#
loop_
_entity_poly.entity_id
_entity_poly.type
_entity_poly.pdbx_seq_one_letter_code
_entity_poly.pdbx_strand_id
1 'polypeptide(L)'
;MDISLAIRRTIYSHFNQVDTIFTNDQILEIMVRDGMVEEALTVDDVEGHFQSLCKDGVVRNVGQNFTTMYLKLFEPLQPVQCEECGQIPLYVEEPRNCIVCGGTITQ
;
A
#
# COMPACT_ATOMS: atom_id res chain seq x y z
N MET A 1 -6.99 6.27 10.26
CA MET A 1 -6.75 4.96 9.59
C MET A 1 -5.25 4.76 9.54
N ASP A 2 -4.76 3.53 9.64
CA ASP A 2 -3.32 3.25 9.51
C ASP A 2 -2.81 3.62 8.10
N ILE A 3 -1.64 4.28 8.00
CA ILE A 3 -1.08 4.77 6.73
C ILE A 3 -0.73 3.61 5.79
N SER A 4 -0.14 2.52 6.31
CA SER A 4 0.20 1.36 5.49
C SER A 4 -1.05 0.71 4.91
N LEU A 5 -2.12 0.62 5.70
CA LEU A 5 -3.42 0.14 5.23
C LEU A 5 -4.03 1.07 4.18
N ALA A 6 -3.96 2.39 4.37
CA ALA A 6 -4.46 3.37 3.41
C ALA A 6 -3.74 3.25 2.05
N ILE A 7 -2.41 3.12 2.07
CA ILE A 7 -1.58 2.91 0.87
C ILE A 7 -2.03 1.62 0.16
N ARG A 8 -2.12 0.50 0.87
CA ARG A 8 -2.51 -0.79 0.28
C ARG A 8 -3.92 -0.78 -0.28
N ARG A 9 -4.87 -0.13 0.38
CA ARG A 9 -6.24 0.06 -0.12
C ARG A 9 -6.27 0.88 -1.40
N THR A 10 -5.47 1.92 -1.47
CA THR A 10 -5.35 2.78 -2.66
C THR A 10 -4.75 1.99 -3.82
N ILE A 11 -3.66 1.25 -3.58
CA ILE A 11 -3.05 0.36 -4.59
C ILE A 11 -4.06 -0.67 -5.07
N TYR A 12 -4.75 -1.36 -4.16
CA TYR A 12 -5.74 -2.38 -4.51
C TYR A 12 -6.91 -1.82 -5.33
N SER A 13 -7.34 -0.58 -5.04
CA SER A 13 -8.51 0.00 -5.70
C SER A 13 -8.19 0.63 -7.06
N HIS A 14 -6.98 1.18 -7.23
CA HIS A 14 -6.62 1.96 -8.41
C HIS A 14 -5.50 1.37 -9.26
N PHE A 15 -4.63 0.54 -8.68
CA PHE A 15 -3.37 0.11 -9.28
C PHE A 15 -3.10 -1.40 -9.17
N ASN A 16 -4.14 -2.22 -8.99
CA ASN A 16 -4.01 -3.67 -8.74
C ASN A 16 -3.69 -4.53 -9.98
N GLN A 17 -3.07 -3.93 -10.99
CA GLN A 17 -2.65 -4.62 -12.21
C GLN A 17 -1.13 -4.64 -12.24
N VAL A 18 -0.57 -5.81 -12.55
CA VAL A 18 0.89 -5.98 -12.56
C VAL A 18 1.55 -5.00 -13.49
N ASP A 19 0.99 -4.73 -14.68
CA ASP A 19 1.62 -3.86 -15.70
C ASP A 19 1.51 -2.36 -15.46
N THR A 20 0.79 -1.93 -14.43
CA THR A 20 0.60 -0.53 -14.12
C THR A 20 1.76 0.00 -13.29
N ILE A 21 2.40 1.07 -13.79
CA ILE A 21 3.37 1.86 -13.01
C ILE A 21 2.61 3.01 -12.35
N PHE A 22 2.86 3.21 -11.07
CA PHE A 22 2.29 4.29 -10.28
C PHE A 22 3.36 4.92 -9.39
N THR A 23 3.07 6.10 -8.82
CA THR A 23 4.00 6.78 -7.92
C THR A 23 3.46 6.92 -6.50
N ASN A 24 4.36 7.06 -5.54
CA ASN A 24 4.00 7.43 -4.17
C ASN A 24 3.25 8.78 -4.11
N ASP A 25 3.58 9.75 -4.98
CA ASP A 25 2.81 10.99 -5.13
C ASP A 25 1.34 10.73 -5.50
N GLN A 26 1.09 9.90 -6.52
CA GLN A 26 -0.28 9.57 -6.98
C GLN A 26 -1.08 8.86 -5.87
N ILE A 27 -0.43 7.96 -5.13
CA ILE A 27 -1.06 7.28 -4.00
C ILE A 27 -1.43 8.29 -2.91
N LEU A 28 -0.52 9.20 -2.56
CA LEU A 28 -0.77 10.23 -1.55
C LEU A 28 -1.89 11.19 -1.96
N GLU A 29 -1.89 11.64 -3.21
CA GLU A 29 -2.95 12.50 -3.76
C GLU A 29 -4.33 11.83 -3.63
N ILE A 30 -4.45 10.56 -3.99
CA ILE A 30 -5.71 9.81 -3.86
C ILE A 30 -6.10 9.65 -2.39
N MET A 31 -5.16 9.30 -1.51
CA MET A 31 -5.45 9.15 -0.08
C MET A 31 -5.97 10.45 0.54
N VAL A 32 -5.37 11.59 0.20
CA VAL A 32 -5.81 12.91 0.69
C VAL A 32 -7.20 13.23 0.12
N ARG A 33 -7.39 13.08 -1.19
CA ARG A 33 -8.66 13.35 -1.87
C ARG A 33 -9.82 12.52 -1.29
N ASP A 34 -9.55 11.27 -0.95
CA ASP A 34 -10.55 10.34 -0.43
C ASP A 34 -10.71 10.44 1.10
N GLY A 35 -10.05 11.39 1.76
CA GLY A 35 -10.15 11.63 3.21
C GLY A 35 -9.56 10.51 4.07
N MET A 36 -8.63 9.72 3.50
CA MET A 36 -7.99 8.59 4.17
C MET A 36 -6.89 9.01 5.14
N VAL A 37 -6.24 10.14 4.85
CA VAL A 37 -5.10 10.71 5.58
C VAL A 37 -5.24 12.24 5.65
N GLU A 38 -4.42 12.90 6.48
CA GLU A 38 -4.43 14.36 6.65
C GLU A 38 -3.84 15.09 5.44
N GLU A 39 -4.39 16.25 5.08
CA GLU A 39 -3.93 17.08 3.95
C GLU A 39 -2.50 17.61 4.10
N ALA A 40 -1.98 17.67 5.33
CA ALA A 40 -0.64 18.17 5.62
C ALA A 40 0.47 17.14 5.38
N LEU A 41 0.13 15.87 5.14
CA LEU A 41 1.11 14.82 4.90
C LEU A 41 1.83 15.03 3.58
N THR A 42 3.14 14.88 3.63
CA THR A 42 4.02 14.94 2.46
C THR A 42 4.55 13.55 2.11
N VAL A 43 5.14 13.43 0.93
CA VAL A 43 5.80 12.19 0.51
C VAL A 43 6.93 11.79 1.46
N ASP A 44 7.66 12.74 2.01
CA ASP A 44 8.74 12.48 2.97
C ASP A 44 8.22 11.83 4.25
N ASP A 45 7.04 12.24 4.73
CA ASP A 45 6.41 11.67 5.93
C ASP A 45 6.01 10.21 5.74
N VAL A 46 5.67 9.82 4.51
CA VAL A 46 5.18 8.47 4.18
C VAL A 46 6.20 7.60 3.45
N GLU A 47 7.39 8.12 3.15
CA GLU A 47 8.42 7.44 2.36
C GLU A 47 8.79 6.07 2.96
N GLY A 48 8.94 6.01 4.29
CA GLY A 48 9.28 4.77 5.00
C GLY A 48 8.27 3.65 4.78
N HIS A 49 6.98 3.97 4.58
CA HIS A 49 5.95 2.96 4.28
C HIS A 49 6.14 2.36 2.89
N PHE A 50 6.46 3.18 1.88
CA PHE A 50 6.74 2.70 0.53
C PHE A 50 8.04 1.90 0.46
N GLN A 51 9.05 2.30 1.22
CA GLN A 51 10.30 1.54 1.36
C GLN A 51 10.04 0.16 2.00
N SER A 52 9.17 0.06 3.01
CA SER A 52 8.77 -1.23 3.59
C SER A 52 8.10 -2.11 2.54
N LEU A 53 7.13 -1.59 1.77
CA LEU A 53 6.47 -2.35 0.71
C LEU A 53 7.46 -2.90 -0.33
N CYS A 54 8.51 -2.15 -0.65
CA CYS A 54 9.59 -2.62 -1.51
C CYS A 54 10.42 -3.73 -0.86
N LYS A 55 10.78 -3.55 0.41
CA LYS A 55 11.58 -4.51 1.18
C LYS A 55 10.84 -5.83 1.41
N ASP A 56 9.53 -5.75 1.61
CA ASP A 56 8.64 -6.88 1.87
C ASP A 56 8.23 -7.60 0.57
N GLY A 57 8.69 -7.12 -0.59
CA GLY A 57 8.42 -7.75 -1.89
C GLY A 57 6.99 -7.55 -2.42
N VAL A 58 6.23 -6.61 -1.85
CA VAL A 58 4.86 -6.30 -2.28
C VAL A 58 4.87 -5.54 -3.61
N VAL A 59 5.75 -4.54 -3.70
CA VAL A 59 5.97 -3.73 -4.90
C VAL A 59 7.45 -3.72 -5.26
N ARG A 60 7.76 -3.49 -6.52
CA ARG A 60 9.11 -3.21 -6.99
C ARG A 60 9.26 -1.73 -7.31
N ASN A 61 10.33 -1.12 -6.81
CA ASN A 61 10.79 0.17 -7.30
C ASN A 61 11.47 0.00 -8.67
N VAL A 62 10.94 0.66 -9.68
CA VAL A 62 11.43 0.64 -11.07
C VAL A 62 12.15 1.92 -11.48
N GLY A 63 12.20 2.92 -10.60
CA GLY A 63 12.88 4.19 -10.82
C GLY A 63 12.59 5.20 -9.73
N GLN A 64 13.44 6.22 -9.60
CA GLN A 64 13.26 7.29 -8.63
C GLN A 64 13.71 8.61 -9.22
N ASN A 65 12.99 9.69 -8.90
CA ASN A 65 13.37 11.06 -9.18
C ASN A 65 13.09 11.92 -7.94
N PHE A 66 14.15 12.36 -7.26
CA PHE A 66 14.06 12.95 -5.92
C PHE A 66 13.28 12.03 -4.95
N THR A 67 12.17 12.51 -4.39
CA THR A 67 11.31 11.78 -3.44
C THR A 67 10.24 10.97 -4.17
N THR A 68 10.03 11.18 -5.47
CA THR A 68 9.08 10.40 -6.28
C THR A 68 9.66 9.02 -6.59
N MET A 69 9.00 7.98 -6.07
CA MET A 69 9.28 6.58 -6.37
C MET A 69 8.32 6.07 -7.45
N TYR A 70 8.83 5.42 -8.48
CA TYR A 70 8.03 4.73 -9.49
C TYR A 70 7.93 3.25 -9.09
N LEU A 71 6.72 2.78 -8.89
CA LEU A 71 6.40 1.50 -8.28
C LEU A 71 5.54 0.65 -9.23
N LYS A 72 5.71 -0.66 -9.15
CA LYS A 72 4.95 -1.67 -9.90
C LYS A 72 4.70 -2.89 -9.00
N LEU A 73 3.53 -3.51 -9.08
CA LEU A 73 3.26 -4.75 -8.33
C LEU A 73 4.04 -5.93 -8.92
N PHE A 74 4.47 -6.86 -8.06
CA PHE A 74 4.93 -8.17 -8.53
C PHE A 74 3.76 -9.04 -8.97
N GLU A 75 2.73 -9.12 -8.12
CA GLU A 75 1.44 -9.75 -8.39
C GLU A 75 0.29 -8.91 -7.83
N PRO A 76 -0.96 -9.10 -8.29
CA PRO A 76 -2.12 -8.41 -7.74
C PRO A 76 -2.33 -8.74 -6.26
N LEU A 77 -2.59 -7.72 -5.46
CA LEU A 77 -3.00 -7.86 -4.07
C LEU A 77 -4.36 -8.59 -4.00
N GLN A 78 -4.50 -9.45 -3.00
CA GLN A 78 -5.70 -10.21 -2.72
C GLN A 78 -6.42 -9.62 -1.51
N PRO A 79 -7.76 -9.49 -1.54
CA PRO A 79 -8.52 -9.13 -0.36
C PRO A 79 -8.52 -10.30 0.63
N VAL A 80 -8.23 -10.03 1.89
CA VAL A 80 -8.32 -10.98 3.00
C VAL A 80 -9.11 -10.37 4.14
N GLN A 81 -9.80 -11.19 4.93
CA GLN A 81 -10.68 -10.71 6.00
C GLN A 81 -10.00 -10.84 7.37
N CYS A 82 -9.74 -9.70 8.01
CA CYS A 82 -9.37 -9.67 9.42
C CYS A 82 -10.65 -9.53 10.28
N GLU A 83 -10.76 -10.32 11.34
CA GLU A 83 -11.92 -10.27 12.25
C GLU A 83 -12.08 -8.90 12.92
N GLU A 84 -10.96 -8.21 13.18
CA GLU A 84 -10.95 -6.92 13.90
C GLU A 84 -10.90 -5.71 12.96
N CYS A 85 -10.08 -5.78 11.91
CA CYS A 85 -9.80 -4.64 11.03
C CYS A 85 -10.62 -4.65 9.72
N GLY A 86 -11.37 -5.73 9.47
CA GLY A 86 -12.14 -5.92 8.25
C GLY A 86 -11.28 -6.35 7.06
N GLN A 87 -11.71 -5.99 5.84
CA GLN A 87 -11.01 -6.38 4.63
C GLN A 87 -9.71 -5.60 4.44
N ILE A 88 -8.63 -6.34 4.18
CA ILE A 88 -7.26 -5.83 3.99
C ILE A 88 -6.70 -6.40 2.69
N PRO A 89 -6.07 -5.59 1.83
CA PRO A 89 -5.32 -6.10 0.70
C PRO A 89 -3.93 -6.60 1.12
N LEU A 90 -3.62 -7.86 0.81
CA LEU A 90 -2.30 -8.47 1.05
C LEU A 90 -1.69 -9.07 -0.22
N TYR A 91 -0.37 -9.09 -0.27
CA TYR A 91 0.38 -9.87 -1.23
C TYR A 91 0.40 -11.35 -0.82
N VAL A 92 0.39 -12.24 -1.80
CA VAL A 92 0.12 -13.68 -1.58
C VAL A 92 1.19 -14.38 -0.74
N GLU A 93 2.44 -13.91 -0.81
CA GLU A 93 3.58 -14.48 -0.09
C GLU A 93 3.81 -13.85 1.29
N GLU A 94 3.03 -12.82 1.66
CA GLU A 94 3.14 -12.23 3.00
C GLU A 94 2.61 -13.19 4.07
N PRO A 95 3.17 -13.15 5.30
CA PRO A 95 2.59 -13.84 6.43
C PRO A 95 1.11 -13.47 6.56
N ARG A 96 0.24 -14.46 6.74
CA ARG A 96 -1.21 -14.25 6.89
C ARG A 96 -1.56 -13.75 8.30
N ASN A 97 -0.98 -12.61 8.66
CA ASN A 97 -1.30 -11.84 9.86
C ASN A 97 -1.73 -10.43 9.47
N CYS A 98 -2.68 -9.86 10.19
CA CYS A 98 -3.15 -8.50 9.94
C CYS A 98 -1.99 -7.50 10.09
N ILE A 99 -1.74 -6.69 9.06
CA ILE A 99 -0.68 -5.67 9.08
C ILE A 99 -0.96 -4.51 10.05
N VAL A 100 -2.19 -4.41 10.56
CA VAL A 100 -2.60 -3.35 11.51
C VAL A 100 -2.56 -3.84 12.95
N CYS A 101 -3.18 -5.00 13.25
CA CYS A 101 -3.28 -5.51 14.62
C CYS A 101 -2.45 -6.77 14.91
N GLY A 102 -1.83 -7.38 13.90
CA GLY A 102 -1.10 -8.65 14.04
C GLY A 102 -2.00 -9.89 14.22
N GLY A 103 -3.32 -9.72 14.24
CA GLY A 103 -4.29 -10.80 14.42
C GLY A 103 -4.39 -11.78 13.24
N THR A 104 -5.10 -12.87 13.47
CA THR A 104 -5.34 -13.92 12.47
C THR A 104 -6.20 -13.40 11.31
N ILE A 105 -5.89 -13.82 10.09
CA ILE A 105 -6.68 -13.50 8.90
C ILE A 105 -7.36 -14.75 8.36
N THR A 106 -8.61 -14.62 7.94
CA THR A 106 -9.38 -15.66 7.26
C THR A 106 -9.50 -15.36 5.76
N GLN A 107 -9.63 -16.42 4.96
CA GLN A 107 -9.83 -16.33 3.51
C GLN A 107 -11.31 -16.13 3.18
#